data_AF-A0A526QTU8-F1
#
_entry.id   AF-A0A526QTU8-F1
#
_cell.length_a   1.000
_cell.length_b   1.000
_cell.length_c   1.000
_cell.angle_alpha   90.00
_cell.angle_beta   90.00
_cell.angle_gamma   90.00
#
_symmetry.space_group_name_H-M   'P 1'
#
loop_
_entity.id
_entity.type
_entity.pdbx_description
1 polymer ?
#
loop_
_entity_poly.entity_id
_entity_poly.type
_entity_poly.pdbx_seq_one_letter_code
_entity_poly.pdbx_strand_id
1 'polypeptide(L)'
;MTTQTPAIKPRDRDTIISALRAGVVPRVGLQHIQVGRQREIEALIQDIERIGNGGSSIRLVIGAYGAGKTFFLFLIRQIALQRKLAVCQADLSPDRRIHATGGQARTLYAELAASLATRTAPDGGALRNILESYIQKASERASSSGTTIEI
;
A
#
# COMPACT_ATOMS: atom_id res chain seq x y z
N MET A 1 -21.87 29.01 -8.34
CA MET A 1 -22.24 27.59 -8.55
C MET A 1 -21.81 26.80 -7.32
N THR A 2 -22.74 26.44 -6.46
CA THR A 2 -22.48 25.64 -5.24
C THR A 2 -22.34 24.17 -5.61
N THR A 3 -21.11 23.69 -5.73
CA THR A 3 -20.80 22.26 -5.84
C THR A 3 -21.13 21.59 -4.51
N GLN A 4 -22.24 20.86 -4.42
CA GLN A 4 -22.52 19.95 -3.31
C GLN A 4 -21.47 18.85 -3.29
N THR A 5 -20.66 18.81 -2.24
CA THR A 5 -19.78 17.68 -1.95
C THR A 5 -20.64 16.41 -1.78
N PRO A 6 -20.37 15.32 -2.50
CA PRO A 6 -21.19 14.11 -2.40
C PRO A 6 -21.23 13.60 -0.95
N ALA A 7 -22.42 13.25 -0.47
CA ALA A 7 -22.65 12.83 0.90
C ALA A 7 -21.88 11.53 1.21
N ILE A 8 -21.17 11.52 2.33
CA ILE A 8 -20.43 10.35 2.83
C ILE A 8 -21.45 9.23 3.12
N LYS A 9 -21.18 8.02 2.61
CA LYS A 9 -22.06 6.86 2.86
C LYS A 9 -22.21 6.65 4.37
N PRO A 10 -23.42 6.38 4.90
CA PRO A 10 -23.65 6.25 6.34
C PRO A 10 -22.70 5.25 7.02
N ARG A 11 -22.47 4.09 6.38
CA ARG A 11 -21.54 3.07 6.88
C ARG A 11 -20.09 3.57 7.00
N ASP A 12 -19.61 4.30 6.00
CA ASP A 12 -18.25 4.86 6.00
C ASP A 12 -18.13 5.93 7.08
N ARG A 13 -19.16 6.79 7.22
CA ARG A 13 -19.23 7.80 8.29
C ARG A 13 -19.16 7.17 9.68
N ASP A 14 -19.93 6.12 9.94
CA ASP A 14 -19.97 5.51 11.28
C ASP A 14 -18.65 4.81 11.59
N THR A 15 -18.03 4.17 10.60
CA THR A 15 -16.68 3.57 10.70
C THR A 15 -15.61 4.62 11.01
N ILE A 16 -15.67 5.77 10.33
CA ILE A 16 -14.78 6.92 10.56
C ILE A 16 -14.91 7.43 12.00
N ILE A 17 -16.14 7.71 12.45
CA ILE A 17 -16.40 8.28 13.77
C ILE A 17 -15.93 7.31 14.86
N SER A 18 -16.19 6.01 14.71
CA SER A 18 -15.76 5.00 15.68
C SER A 18 -14.24 4.92 15.81
N ALA A 19 -13.51 4.97 14.69
CA ALA A 19 -12.05 4.94 14.70
C ALA A 19 -11.47 6.19 15.38
N LEU A 20 -11.98 7.38 15.03
CA LEU A 20 -11.55 8.64 15.66
C LEU A 20 -11.82 8.67 17.17
N ARG A 21 -12.97 8.18 17.63
CA ARG A 21 -13.30 8.08 19.06
C ARG A 21 -12.33 7.17 19.83
N ALA A 22 -11.84 6.12 19.20
CA ALA A 22 -10.87 5.20 19.78
C ALA A 22 -9.42 5.69 19.66
N GLY A 23 -9.18 6.89 19.11
CA GLY A 23 -7.83 7.43 18.89
C GLY A 23 -7.06 6.70 17.80
N VAL A 24 -7.73 5.94 16.92
CA VAL A 24 -7.12 5.17 15.85
C VAL A 24 -7.45 5.76 14.48
N VAL A 25 -6.57 5.50 13.51
CA VAL A 25 -6.76 5.96 12.13
C VAL A 25 -7.90 5.17 11.46
N PRO A 26 -8.93 5.82 10.89
CA PRO A 26 -9.97 5.14 10.14
C PRO A 26 -9.40 4.35 8.96
N ARG A 27 -9.88 3.13 8.72
CA ARG A 27 -9.47 2.32 7.55
C ARG A 27 -10.14 2.77 6.24
N VAL A 28 -11.26 3.48 6.34
CA VAL A 28 -12.05 4.01 5.22
C VAL A 28 -12.33 5.49 5.45
N GLY A 29 -12.56 6.24 4.38
CA GLY A 29 -12.99 7.63 4.51
C GLY A 29 -11.90 8.64 4.86
N LEU A 30 -10.62 8.27 4.78
CA LEU A 30 -9.48 9.15 5.06
C LEU A 30 -9.54 10.46 4.27
N GLN A 31 -10.00 10.41 3.01
CA GLN A 31 -10.12 11.58 2.15
C GLN A 31 -11.02 12.68 2.74
N HIS A 32 -11.90 12.35 3.70
CA HIS A 32 -12.80 13.31 4.34
C HIS A 32 -12.19 14.00 5.56
N ILE A 33 -11.06 13.52 6.06
CA ILE A 33 -10.42 13.97 7.32
C ILE A 33 -9.00 14.48 7.05
N GLN A 34 -8.59 14.54 5.80
CA GLN A 34 -7.24 14.86 5.42
C GLN A 34 -6.98 16.36 5.63
N VAL A 35 -6.39 16.71 6.77
CA VAL A 35 -6.02 18.10 7.10
C VAL A 35 -4.52 18.29 6.89
N GLY A 36 -4.15 19.15 5.93
CA GLY A 36 -2.77 19.55 5.65
C GLY A 36 -1.89 18.47 4.97
N ARG A 37 -0.66 18.88 4.59
CA ARG A 37 0.37 18.09 3.88
C ARG A 37 0.19 17.89 2.37
N GLN A 38 -0.55 18.81 1.74
CA GLN A 38 -0.83 18.77 0.30
C GLN A 38 0.47 18.66 -0.53
N ARG A 39 1.49 19.44 -0.18
CA ARG A 39 2.79 19.44 -0.89
C ARG A 39 3.51 18.10 -0.76
N GLU A 40 3.50 17.50 0.42
CA GLU A 40 4.14 16.21 0.70
C GLU A 40 3.42 15.07 -0.04
N ILE A 41 2.09 15.13 -0.10
CA ILE A 41 1.27 14.19 -0.87
C ILE A 41 1.54 14.32 -2.35
N GLU A 42 1.50 15.53 -2.90
CA GLU A 42 1.81 15.81 -4.31
C GLU A 42 3.20 15.28 -4.68
N ALA A 43 4.20 15.54 -3.83
CA ALA A 43 5.53 15.02 -4.05
C ALA A 43 5.55 13.47 -4.08
N LEU A 44 4.84 12.79 -3.18
CA LEU A 44 4.81 11.31 -3.21
C LEU A 44 3.95 10.73 -4.34
N ILE A 45 2.94 11.45 -4.81
CA ILE A 45 2.21 11.07 -6.03
C ILE A 45 3.16 11.07 -7.23
N GLN A 46 4.01 12.09 -7.37
CA GLN A 46 5.03 12.13 -8.43
C GLN A 46 6.01 10.95 -8.34
N ASP A 47 6.41 10.56 -7.12
CA ASP A 47 7.25 9.37 -6.92
C ASP A 47 6.52 8.08 -7.30
N ILE A 48 5.24 7.94 -6.93
CA ILE A 48 4.41 6.78 -7.30
C ILE A 48 4.29 6.68 -8.82
N GLU A 49 4.09 7.80 -9.52
CA GLU A 49 4.05 7.84 -10.98
C GLU A 49 5.39 7.44 -11.60
N ARG A 50 6.51 7.95 -11.07
CA ARG A 50 7.86 7.55 -11.48
C ARG A 50 8.07 6.05 -11.31
N ILE A 51 7.67 5.48 -10.18
CA ILE A 51 7.79 4.05 -9.89
C ILE A 51 6.92 3.24 -10.86
N GLY A 52 5.69 3.68 -11.13
CA GLY A 52 4.80 3.04 -12.10
C GLY A 52 5.35 3.01 -13.53
N ASN A 53 6.22 3.95 -13.87
CA ASN A 53 6.90 4.03 -15.16
C ASN A 53 8.25 3.28 -15.19
N GLY A 54 8.57 2.46 -14.19
CA GLY A 54 9.80 1.66 -14.12
C GLY A 54 10.98 2.34 -13.44
N GLY A 55 10.79 3.52 -12.85
CA GLY A 55 11.80 4.19 -12.04
C GLY A 55 11.85 3.71 -10.59
N SER A 56 12.72 4.32 -9.78
CA SER A 56 12.82 4.08 -8.34
C SER A 56 12.88 5.40 -7.55
N SER A 57 12.48 5.34 -6.28
CA SER A 57 12.59 6.45 -5.33
C SER A 57 12.74 5.91 -3.91
N ILE A 58 13.42 6.67 -3.06
CA ILE A 58 13.53 6.41 -1.62
C ILE A 58 13.20 7.70 -0.88
N ARG A 59 12.31 7.61 0.12
CA ARG A 59 11.88 8.74 0.95
C ARG A 59 11.98 8.39 2.42
N LEU A 60 12.45 9.36 3.21
CA LEU A 60 12.44 9.30 4.66
C LEU A 60 11.43 10.32 5.20
N VAL A 61 10.40 9.85 5.89
CA VAL A 61 9.38 10.72 6.50
C VAL A 61 9.73 10.93 7.97
N ILE A 62 10.23 12.12 8.30
CA ILE A 62 10.71 12.49 9.63
C ILE A 62 9.73 13.50 10.27
N GLY A 63 9.52 13.38 11.58
CA GLY A 63 8.65 14.29 12.32
C GLY A 63 8.47 13.85 13.77
N ALA A 64 7.88 14.70 14.61
CA ALA A 64 7.64 14.43 16.02
C ALA A 64 6.76 13.19 16.26
N TYR A 65 6.83 12.61 17.47
CA TYR A 65 5.88 11.58 17.89
C TYR A 65 4.45 12.13 17.83
N GLY A 66 3.50 11.32 17.37
CA GLY A 66 2.11 11.78 17.17
C GLY A 66 1.87 12.69 15.95
N ALA A 67 2.89 13.09 15.19
CA ALA A 67 2.73 13.95 13.98
C ALA A 67 1.99 13.27 12.79
N GLY A 68 1.39 12.10 13.00
CA GLY A 68 0.62 11.41 11.97
C GLY A 68 1.46 10.81 10.84
N LYS A 69 2.69 10.35 11.11
CA LYS A 69 3.56 9.68 10.12
C LYS A 69 2.98 8.35 9.66
N THR A 70 2.51 7.51 10.59
CA THR A 70 1.86 6.24 10.27
C THR A 70 0.61 6.45 9.43
N PHE A 71 -0.22 7.44 9.79
CA PHE A 71 -1.37 7.87 9.00
C PHE A 71 -0.97 8.27 7.57
N PHE A 72 0.10 9.06 7.44
CA PHE A 72 0.62 9.50 6.14
C PHE A 72 1.08 8.32 5.29
N LEU A 73 1.87 7.40 5.84
CA LEU A 73 2.30 6.19 5.11
C LEU A 73 1.10 5.32 4.69
N PHE A 74 0.07 5.21 5.53
CA PHE A 74 -1.16 4.50 5.19
C PHE A 74 -1.88 5.13 3.98
N LEU A 75 -2.00 6.45 3.96
CA LEU A 75 -2.60 7.19 2.83
C LEU A 75 -1.83 6.94 1.53
N ILE A 76 -0.50 7.02 1.57
CA ILE A 76 0.36 6.78 0.40
C ILE A 76 0.21 5.35 -0.10
N ARG A 77 0.11 4.37 0.81
CA ARG A 77 -0.24 2.99 0.47
C ARG A 77 -1.57 2.91 -0.28
N GLN A 78 -2.62 3.58 0.19
CA GLN A 78 -3.92 3.58 -0.51
C GLN A 78 -3.82 4.17 -1.93
N ILE A 79 -3.10 5.28 -2.08
CA ILE A 79 -2.88 5.91 -3.40
C ILE A 79 -2.12 4.96 -4.34
N ALA A 80 -1.05 4.32 -3.87
CA ALA A 80 -0.27 3.37 -4.66
C ALA A 80 -1.13 2.17 -5.13
N LEU A 81 -1.98 1.62 -4.26
CA LEU A 81 -2.91 0.55 -4.61
C LEU A 81 -3.94 1.02 -5.66
N GLN A 82 -4.46 2.24 -5.56
CA GLN A 82 -5.37 2.81 -6.56
C GLN A 82 -4.69 3.00 -7.92
N ARG A 83 -3.38 3.30 -7.93
CA ARG A 83 -2.52 3.37 -9.12
C ARG A 83 -2.09 1.99 -9.65
N LYS A 84 -2.71 0.90 -9.18
CA LYS A 84 -2.45 -0.49 -9.60
C LYS A 84 -1.04 -1.00 -9.27
N LEU A 85 -0.36 -0.38 -8.31
CA LEU A 85 0.89 -0.91 -7.78
C LEU A 85 0.63 -1.95 -6.69
N ALA A 86 1.60 -2.84 -6.50
CA ALA A 86 1.65 -3.70 -5.32
C ALA A 86 2.44 -3.00 -4.20
N VAL A 87 2.05 -3.21 -2.95
CA VAL A 87 2.65 -2.54 -1.79
C VAL A 87 2.98 -3.58 -0.72
N CYS A 88 4.20 -3.52 -0.16
CA CYS A 88 4.56 -4.22 1.07
C CYS A 88 4.73 -3.21 2.21
N GLN A 89 4.47 -3.66 3.44
CA GLN A 89 4.64 -2.83 4.63
C GLN A 89 5.06 -3.70 5.81
N ALA A 90 6.09 -3.28 6.54
CA ALA A 90 6.49 -3.92 7.79
C ALA A 90 7.02 -2.86 8.77
N ASP A 91 6.83 -3.13 10.06
CA ASP A 91 7.41 -2.32 11.12
C ASP A 91 8.80 -2.84 11.49
N LEU A 92 9.76 -1.93 11.53
CA LEU A 92 11.10 -2.21 12.03
C LEU A 92 11.06 -2.35 13.55
N SER A 93 11.72 -3.38 14.05
CA SER A 93 11.83 -3.68 15.48
C SER A 93 13.20 -4.33 15.76
N PRO A 94 13.58 -4.55 17.03
CA PRO A 94 14.82 -5.27 17.33
C PRO A 94 14.94 -6.62 16.61
N ASP A 95 13.83 -7.34 16.45
CA ASP A 95 13.77 -8.65 15.80
C ASP A 95 13.49 -8.60 14.29
N ARG A 96 13.21 -7.41 13.75
CA ARG A 96 12.96 -7.15 12.32
C ARG A 96 13.78 -5.94 11.85
N ARG A 97 14.97 -6.21 11.33
CA ARG A 97 15.93 -5.18 10.87
C ARG A 97 16.39 -5.46 9.45
N ILE A 98 16.68 -4.39 8.71
CA ILE A 98 17.12 -4.46 7.31
C ILE A 98 18.42 -5.25 7.17
N HIS A 99 19.32 -5.13 8.15
CA HIS A 99 20.61 -5.80 8.16
C HIS A 99 20.88 -6.45 9.51
N ALA A 100 21.00 -7.78 9.52
CA ALA A 100 21.39 -8.58 10.68
C ALA A 100 21.81 -9.99 10.25
N THR A 101 22.69 -10.63 11.02
CA THR A 101 23.19 -11.99 10.76
C THR A 101 22.44 -13.09 11.51
N GLY A 102 21.65 -12.74 12.53
CA GLY A 102 20.90 -13.68 13.38
C GLY A 102 19.49 -14.02 12.89
N GLY A 103 19.23 -13.91 11.58
CA GLY A 103 17.92 -14.20 10.99
C GLY A 103 16.88 -13.08 11.04
N GLN A 104 17.13 -11.96 11.72
CA GLN A 104 16.19 -10.84 11.83
C GLN A 104 15.87 -10.21 10.46
N ALA A 105 16.86 -10.17 9.56
CA ALA A 105 16.65 -9.71 8.19
C ALA A 105 15.70 -10.65 7.43
N ARG A 106 15.87 -11.97 7.57
CA ARG A 106 14.96 -12.96 7.01
C ARG A 106 13.54 -12.78 7.54
N THR A 107 13.38 -12.55 8.84
CA THR A 107 12.07 -12.28 9.46
C THR A 107 11.41 -11.04 8.86
N LEU A 108 12.16 -9.96 8.64
CA LEU A 108 11.63 -8.75 8.00
C LEU A 108 11.15 -9.04 6.56
N TYR A 109 11.93 -9.76 5.75
CA TYR A 109 11.53 -10.10 4.39
C TYR A 109 10.32 -11.05 4.33
N ALA A 110 10.23 -12.01 5.26
CA ALA A 110 9.08 -12.88 5.37
C ALA A 110 7.80 -12.08 5.68
N GLU A 111 7.89 -11.12 6.61
CA GLU A 111 6.79 -10.21 6.94
C GLU A 111 6.40 -9.33 5.74
N LEU A 112 7.39 -8.77 5.03
CA LEU A 112 7.13 -7.98 3.83
C LEU A 112 6.39 -8.81 2.76
N ALA A 113 6.82 -10.05 2.52
CA ALA A 113 6.17 -10.94 1.57
C ALA A 113 4.73 -11.28 1.98
N ALA A 114 4.49 -11.54 3.27
CA ALA A 114 3.15 -11.79 3.81
C ALA A 114 2.25 -10.55 3.72
N SER A 115 2.82 -9.36 3.93
CA SER A 115 2.11 -8.08 3.87
C SER A 115 1.75 -7.61 2.46
N LEU A 116 2.29 -8.26 1.42
CA LEU A 116 2.13 -7.83 0.03
C LEU A 116 0.64 -7.69 -0.31
N ALA A 117 0.26 -6.48 -0.70
CA ALA A 117 -1.11 -6.09 -0.98
C ALA A 117 -1.25 -5.58 -2.42
N THR A 118 -2.43 -5.82 -2.99
CA THR A 118 -2.86 -5.27 -4.27
C THR A 118 -4.24 -4.63 -4.12
N ARG A 119 -4.73 -3.94 -5.15
CA ARG A 119 -6.07 -3.34 -5.11
C ARG A 119 -7.19 -4.36 -4.84
N THR A 120 -7.01 -5.62 -5.24
CA THR A 120 -8.00 -6.70 -5.04
C THR A 120 -7.81 -7.44 -3.72
N ALA A 121 -6.64 -7.31 -3.08
CA ALA A 121 -6.32 -7.88 -1.77
C ALA A 121 -5.59 -6.82 -0.91
N PRO A 122 -6.32 -5.80 -0.41
CA PRO A 122 -5.72 -4.64 0.26
C PRO A 122 -5.15 -4.96 1.66
N ASP A 123 -5.63 -6.03 2.30
CA ASP A 123 -5.24 -6.45 3.64
C ASP A 123 -3.97 -7.32 3.69
N GLY A 124 -3.36 -7.64 2.54
CA GLY A 124 -2.15 -8.47 2.44
C GLY A 124 -2.41 -9.82 1.76
N GLY A 125 -1.41 -10.71 1.75
CA GLY A 125 -1.51 -12.05 1.17
C GLY A 125 -1.65 -12.11 -0.35
N ALA A 126 -1.41 -11.01 -1.05
CA ALA A 126 -1.62 -10.91 -2.50
C ALA A 126 -0.60 -11.67 -3.35
N LEU A 127 0.51 -12.13 -2.75
CA LEU A 127 1.60 -12.82 -3.47
C LEU A 127 1.09 -14.04 -4.24
N ARG A 128 0.26 -14.86 -3.59
CA ARG A 128 -0.33 -16.05 -4.23
C ARG A 128 -1.14 -15.67 -5.47
N ASN A 129 -2.05 -14.71 -5.33
CA ASN A 129 -2.91 -14.24 -6.42
C ASN A 129 -2.09 -13.64 -7.58
N ILE A 130 -1.00 -12.94 -7.28
CA ILE A 130 -0.08 -12.38 -8.28
C ILE A 130 0.59 -13.52 -9.05
N LEU A 131 1.13 -14.53 -8.35
CA LEU A 131 1.79 -15.67 -8.98
C LEU A 131 0.83 -16.49 -9.83
N GLU A 132 -0.37 -16.78 -9.34
CA GLU A 132 -1.40 -17.49 -10.10
C GLU A 132 -1.78 -16.73 -11.39
N SER A 133 -2.02 -15.42 -11.29
CA SER A 133 -2.31 -14.58 -12.47
C SER A 133 -1.13 -14.50 -13.44
N TYR A 134 0.10 -14.49 -12.93
CA TYR A 134 1.30 -14.47 -13.76
C TYR A 134 1.46 -15.79 -14.53
N ILE A 135 1.36 -16.93 -13.84
CA ILE A 135 1.45 -18.27 -14.43
C ILE A 135 0.37 -18.42 -15.51
N GLN A 136 -0.87 -18.07 -15.20
CA GLN A 136 -1.97 -18.14 -16.18
C GLN A 136 -1.65 -17.34 -17.45
N LYS A 137 -1.22 -16.07 -17.31
CA LYS A 137 -0.87 -15.21 -18.46
C LYS A 137 0.38 -15.67 -19.20
N ALA A 138 1.31 -16.36 -18.52
CA ALA A 138 2.49 -16.93 -19.15
C ALA A 138 2.09 -18.14 -19.99
N SER A 139 1.22 -19.02 -19.45
CA SER A 139 0.69 -20.17 -20.17
C SER A 139 -0.14 -19.77 -21.39
N GLU A 140 -1.03 -18.78 -21.26
CA GLU A 140 -1.80 -18.23 -22.39
C GLU A 140 -0.90 -17.67 -23.50
N ARG A 141 0.20 -17.00 -23.12
CA ARG A 141 1.21 -16.52 -24.08
C ARG A 141 1.97 -17.65 -24.75
N ALA A 142 2.41 -18.67 -24.01
CA ALA A 142 3.12 -19.82 -24.57
C ALA A 142 2.23 -20.61 -25.55
N SER A 143 0.95 -20.82 -25.22
CA SER A 143 0.00 -21.48 -26.12
C SER A 143 -0.23 -20.69 -27.40
N SER A 144 -0.30 -19.36 -27.34
CA SER A 144 -0.44 -18.51 -28.53
C SER A 144 0.84 -18.40 -29.37
N SER A 145 2.02 -18.59 -28.78
CA SER A 145 3.32 -18.60 -29.48
C SER A 145 3.79 -20.00 -29.91
N GLY A 146 3.00 -21.05 -29.68
CA GLY A 146 3.35 -22.43 -30.02
C GLY A 146 4.54 -23.00 -29.24
N THR A 147 4.85 -22.41 -28.07
CA THR A 147 5.97 -22.82 -27.22
C THR A 147 5.50 -23.85 -26.19
N THR A 148 6.14 -25.01 -26.12
CA THR A 148 5.81 -26.05 -25.12
C THR A 148 6.18 -25.58 -23.72
N ILE A 149 5.24 -25.69 -22.78
CA ILE A 149 5.46 -25.41 -21.36
C ILE A 149 5.96 -26.71 -20.70
N GLU A 150 7.19 -26.73 -20.20
CA GLU A 150 7.62 -27.78 -19.27
C GLU A 150 7.05 -27.44 -17.88
N ILE A 151 6.23 -28.35 -17.35
CA ILE A 151 5.56 -28.23 -16.03
C ILE A 151 6.40 -28.95 -14.99
#